data_AF-A0A815ADH1-F1
#
_entry.id   AF-A0A815ADH1-F1
#
_cell.length_a   1.000
_cell.length_b   1.000
_cell.length_c   1.000
_cell.angle_alpha   90.00
_cell.angle_beta   90.00
_cell.angle_gamma   90.00
#
_symmetry.space_group_name_H-M   'P 1'
#
loop_
_entity.id
_entity.type
_entity.pdbx_description
1 polymer ?
#
loop_
_entity_poly.entity_id
_entity_poly.type
_entity_poly.pdbx_seq_one_letter_code
_entity_poly.pdbx_strand_id
1 'polypeptide(L)' 'MIGDTWLIRMEDYVNYVTVSRDGRCVPLTGHYYFHNPHDVNTLIMSDFMPQINDLSIFNVPDICKTEV' A
#
# COMPACT_ATOMS: atom_id res chain seq x y z
N MET A 1 -13.65 -2.81 -13.13
CA MET A 1 -12.22 -3.02 -13.46
C MET A 1 -11.86 -4.45 -13.07
N ILE A 2 -11.18 -5.21 -13.93
CA ILE A 2 -10.75 -6.60 -13.64
C ILE A 2 -9.24 -6.56 -13.39
N GLY A 3 -8.77 -7.24 -12.34
CA GLY A 3 -7.36 -7.33 -11.98
C GLY A 3 -6.91 -8.77 -11.78
N ASP A 4 -5.59 -8.97 -11.76
CA ASP A 4 -4.97 -10.24 -11.39
C ASP A 4 -4.56 -10.21 -9.93
N THR A 5 -4.89 -11.26 -9.17
CA THR A 5 -4.54 -11.36 -7.75
C THR A 5 -3.28 -12.20 -7.59
N TRP A 6 -2.28 -11.63 -6.94
CA TRP A 6 -1.00 -12.27 -6.64
C TRP A 6 -0.87 -12.52 -5.15
N LEU A 7 -0.33 -13.68 -4.80
CA LEU A 7 0.07 -14.02 -3.44
C LEU A 7 1.54 -13.66 -3.24
N ILE A 8 1.82 -12.76 -2.32
CA ILE A 8 3.16 -12.36 -1.93
C ILE A 8 3.39 -12.86 -0.50
N ARG A 9 4.40 -13.70 -0.32
CA ARG A 9 4.82 -14.20 1.00
C ARG A 9 6.20 -13.67 1.32
N MET A 10 6.31 -12.94 2.43
CA MET A 10 7.58 -12.53 3.03
C MET A 10 7.73 -13.23 4.38
N GLU A 11 8.88 -13.06 5.03
CA GLU A 11 9.21 -13.72 6.30
C GLU A 11 8.13 -13.48 7.37
N ASP A 12 7.63 -12.24 7.46
CA ASP A 12 6.79 -11.78 8.56
C ASP A 12 5.32 -11.56 8.20
N TYR A 13 4.96 -11.69 6.92
CA TYR A 13 3.60 -11.46 6.45
C TYR A 13 3.25 -12.15 5.14
N VAL A 14 1.96 -12.38 4.95
CA VAL A 14 1.35 -12.84 3.70
C VAL A 14 0.45 -11.73 3.17
N ASN A 15 0.50 -11.46 1.87
CA ASN A 15 -0.32 -10.45 1.23
C ASN A 15 -0.97 -10.98 -0.05
N TYR A 16 -2.28 -10.74 -0.21
CA TYR A 16 -2.99 -10.92 -1.48
C TYR A 16 -3.22 -9.54 -2.11
N VAL A 17 -2.52 -9.26 -3.21
CA VAL A 17 -2.65 -7.97 -3.92
C VAL A 17 -3.32 -8.20 -5.25
N THR A 18 -4.38 -7.44 -5.54
CA THR A 18 -4.98 -7.38 -6.87
C THR A 18 -4.40 -6.18 -7.63
N VAL A 19 -3.81 -6.43 -8.79
CA VAL A 19 -3.22 -5.41 -9.66
C VAL A 19 -4.01 -5.26 -10.97
N SER A 20 -3.97 -4.08 -11.58
CA SER A 20 -4.63 -3.82 -12.86
C SER A 20 -4.03 -4.64 -14.00
N ARG A 21 -4.90 -5.21 -14.86
CA ARG A 21 -4.50 -5.99 -16.05
C ARG A 21 -4.23 -5.12 -17.29
N ASP A 22 -4.34 -3.81 -17.17
CA ASP A 22 -4.17 -2.85 -18.28
C ASP A 22 -2.69 -2.59 -18.65
N GLY A 23 -1.77 -3.44 -18.20
CA GLY A 23 -0.33 -3.31 -18.43
C GLY A 23 0.38 -2.29 -17.54
N ARG A 24 -0.36 -1.51 -16.73
CA ARG A 24 0.23 -0.53 -15.79
C ARG A 24 0.55 -1.14 -14.42
N CYS A 25 0.02 -2.33 -14.12
CA CYS A 25 0.23 -3.05 -12.86
C CYS A 25 -0.07 -2.20 -11.62
N VAL A 26 -1.11 -1.36 -11.68
CA VAL A 26 -1.51 -0.49 -10.58
C VAL A 26 -2.19 -1.33 -9.50
N PRO A 27 -1.77 -1.23 -8.22
CA PRO A 27 -2.46 -1.92 -7.14
C PRO A 27 -3.88 -1.37 -6.95
N LEU A 28 -4.86 -2.28 -6.91
CA LEU A 28 -6.29 -1.98 -6.74
C LEU A 28 -6.74 -2.30 -5.31
N THR A 29 -6.35 -3.46 -4.80
CA THR A 29 -6.65 -3.91 -3.44
C THR A 29 -5.50 -4.73 -2.88
N GLY A 30 -5.32 -4.72 -1.55
CA GLY A 30 -4.35 -5.54 -0.83
C GLY A 30 -4.90 -6.03 0.50
N HIS A 31 -4.75 -7.32 0.79
CA HIS A 31 -5.07 -7.92 2.08
C HIS A 31 -3.80 -8.40 2.76
N TYR A 32 -3.42 -7.77 3.87
CA TYR A 32 -2.18 -7.99 4.59
C TYR A 32 -2.44 -8.76 5.87
N TYR A 33 -1.71 -9.86 6.05
CA TYR A 33 -1.77 -10.75 7.20
C TYR A 33 -0.38 -10.77 7.85
N PHE A 34 -0.20 -10.09 8.97
CA PHE A 34 1.08 -9.98 9.68
C PHE A 34 1.15 -11.00 10.81
N HIS A 35 2.23 -11.79 10.91
CA HIS A 35 2.65 -12.68 12.03
C HIS A 35 1.60 -13.64 12.65
N ASN A 36 0.40 -13.16 12.96
CA ASN A 36 -0.80 -13.85 13.41
C ASN A 36 -1.92 -13.65 12.37
N PRO A 37 -2.51 -14.72 11.78
CA PRO A 37 -3.52 -14.61 10.71
C PRO A 37 -4.83 -13.91 11.10
N HIS A 38 -4.98 -13.51 12.36
CA HIS A 38 -6.13 -12.76 12.87
C HIS A 38 -6.00 -11.23 12.68
N ASP A 39 -4.78 -10.72 12.50
CA ASP A 39 -4.55 -9.30 12.23
C ASP A 39 -4.56 -9.05 10.72
N VAL A 40 -5.76 -8.83 10.20
CA VAL A 40 -6.00 -8.59 8.77
C VAL A 40 -6.24 -7.11 8.52
N ASN A 41 -5.33 -6.50 7.77
CA ASN A 41 -5.54 -5.16 7.23
C ASN A 41 -5.93 -5.25 5.76
N THR A 42 -7.07 -4.65 5.41
CA THR A 42 -7.50 -4.53 4.02
C THR A 42 -7.30 -3.10 3.55
N LEU A 43 -6.54 -2.93 2.49
CA LEU A 43 -6.32 -1.65 1.81
C LEU A 43 -7.03 -1.68 0.46
N ILE A 44 -7.86 -0.69 0.19
CA ILE A 44 -8.46 -0.46 -1.13
C ILE A 44 -7.86 0.84 -1.66
N MET A 45 -7.25 0.78 -2.84
CA MET A 45 -6.61 1.92 -3.47
C MET A 45 -7.52 2.46 -4.59
N SER A 46 -8.01 3.69 -4.41
CA SER A 46 -8.65 4.47 -5.47
C SER A 46 -7.76 5.64 -5.86
N ASP A 47 -8.00 6.21 -7.04
CA ASP A 47 -7.39 7.47 -7.47
C ASP A 47 -5.85 7.47 -7.53
N PHE A 48 -5.28 6.35 -8.00
CA PHE A 48 -3.84 6.22 -8.15
C PHE A 48 -3.26 7.27 -9.10
N MET A 49 -2.34 8.07 -8.60
CA MET A 49 -1.50 8.99 -9.37
C MET A 49 -0.06 8.46 -9.39
N PRO A 50 0.53 8.23 -10.57
CA PRO A 50 1.87 7.62 -10.69
C PRO A 50 3.02 8.54 -10.25
N GLN A 51 2.73 9.81 -9.97
CA GLN A 51 3.72 10.83 -9.64
C GLN A 51 3.30 11.58 -8.38
N ILE A 52 4.29 11.93 -7.56
CA ILE A 52 4.12 12.81 -6.42
C ILE A 52 4.36 14.24 -6.91
N ASN A 53 3.31 15.05 -6.90
CA ASN A 53 3.36 16.42 -7.44
C ASN A 53 3.97 17.43 -6.46
N ASP A 54 3.94 17.14 -5.16
CA ASP A 54 4.48 18.01 -4.11
C ASP A 54 5.30 17.18 -3.12
N LEU A 55 6.62 17.40 -3.09
CA LEU A 55 7.53 16.70 -2.20
C LEU A 55 7.51 17.25 -0.76
N SER A 56 6.91 18.42 -0.54
CA SER A 56 6.83 19.01 0.80
C SER A 56 5.98 18.19 1.76
N ILE A 57 5.14 17.27 1.26
CA ILE A 57 4.38 16.30 2.06
C ILE A 57 5.28 15.39 2.91
N PHE A 58 6.55 15.26 2.55
CA PHE A 58 7.54 14.50 3.30
C PHE A 58 8.25 15.32 4.38
N ASN A 59 8.07 16.64 4.41
CA ASN A 59 8.65 17.49 5.43
C ASN A 59 7.89 17.30 6.75
N VAL A 60 8.63 16.99 7.82
CA VAL A 60 8.07 16.89 9.16
C VAL A 60 7.63 18.29 9.62
N PRO A 61 6.35 18.50 9.97
CA PRO A 61 5.88 19.78 10.49
C PRO A 61 6.60 20.19 11.77
N ASP A 62 6.78 21.50 12.00
CA ASP A 62 7.50 22.01 13.18
C ASP A 62 6.84 21.56 14.51
N ILE A 63 5.52 21.40 14.55
CA ILE A 63 4.80 20.88 15.72
C ILE A 63 5.19 19.44 16.08
N CYS A 64 5.70 18.67 15.13
CA CYS A 64 6.19 17.31 15.34
C CYS A 64 7.68 17.26 15.70
N LYS A 65 8.40 18.39 15.64
CA LYS A 65 9.80 18.47 16.04
C LYS A 65 9.85 18.66 17.56
N THR A 66 10.19 17.60 18.27
CA THR A 66 10.56 17.71 19.68
C THR A 66 11.94 18.35 19.76
N GLU A 67 12.07 19.47 20.45
CA GLU A 67 13.38 20.02 20.83
C GLU A 67 14.14 18.93 21.60
N VAL A 68 15.34 18.56 21.10
CA VAL A 68 16.28 17.65 21.79
C VAL A 68 17.24 18.49 22.61
#